data_AF-A0A9K3LLV0-F1
#
_entry.id   AF-A0A9K3LLV0-F1
#
_cell.length_a   1.000
_cell.length_b   1.000
_cell.length_c   1.000
_cell.angle_alpha   90.00
_cell.angle_beta   90.00
_cell.angle_gamma   90.00
#
_symmetry.space_group_name_H-M   'P 1'
#
loop_
_entity.id
_entity.type
_entity.pdbx_description
1 polymer ?
#
loop_
_entity_poly.entity_id
_entity_poly.type
_entity_poly.pdbx_seq_one_letter_code
_entity_poly.pdbx_strand_id
1 'polypeptide(L)'
;MKTFFRFVVVLLWCATAAVARLSKSMFRKDVHVLMYETDSSLEKDPRSPLHFFKERSNIAKLQTTVFGGDLAYHGFGDKYQTLRPLLELLDKSKLVILADARDVALNVPEDPEAASRAVDHFMETYHKLTKNAPNAIVMSAESQCCVSAMSHAHPGDYFDTQTMKRHKRACASGTQQCLWDENKNIYSWVEFMYERAFNDTGIDYIGDVYLNAGLMAGYPADLMKLLDTIDIGPSEDDQAVLSGLMYSFPELIVLDYDQEMFGNNQWPRGLEAGCVFETGQATSRLMHRETGTEPLIVHTPGKFYGCLDVLIEELGGNSQQRYLETHPNGNPRRTGESERARRRLGKEEEEDEDVKKKDSKKGVKGSEAEKDGSKTNPTLPEVGDLEETVDEKDKDDKDDDKTKKDKKDGGKVVEDTTEELVDDIQEALEESDESANYGPGYGQYGLSPYGLYGNYGNYGYGNYGSYGNYGNYGYGNYGYGSLQDVDVIGRRRRVRQAFREPRTSL
;
A
#
# COMPACT_ATOMS: atom_id res chain seq x y z
N MET A 1 -63.92 10.54 -3.20
CA MET A 1 -62.81 10.48 -4.19
C MET A 1 -61.67 11.45 -3.90
N LYS A 2 -61.90 12.77 -3.74
CA LYS A 2 -60.80 13.74 -3.51
C LYS A 2 -59.97 13.50 -2.23
N THR A 3 -60.58 13.02 -1.15
CA THR A 3 -59.89 12.67 0.11
C THR A 3 -59.06 11.39 0.01
N PHE A 4 -59.54 10.39 -0.73
CA PHE A 4 -58.81 9.14 -0.95
C PHE A 4 -57.55 9.38 -1.81
N PHE A 5 -57.66 10.22 -2.84
CA PHE A 5 -56.53 10.55 -3.71
C PHE A 5 -55.41 11.31 -2.97
N ARG A 6 -55.76 12.20 -2.03
CA ARG A 6 -54.77 12.90 -1.19
C ARG A 6 -54.01 11.95 -0.25
N PHE A 7 -54.69 10.95 0.30
CA PHE A 7 -54.03 9.95 1.17
C PHE A 7 -53.05 9.07 0.41
N VAL A 8 -53.39 8.65 -0.82
CA VAL A 8 -52.51 7.84 -1.66
C VAL A 8 -51.25 8.62 -2.07
N VAL A 9 -51.38 9.90 -2.42
CA VAL A 9 -50.22 10.74 -2.79
C VAL A 9 -49.26 10.95 -1.61
N VAL A 10 -49.78 11.18 -0.40
CA VAL A 10 -48.94 11.35 0.81
C VAL A 10 -48.22 10.04 1.17
N LEU A 11 -48.89 8.89 1.08
CA LEU A 11 -48.25 7.59 1.31
C LEU A 11 -47.18 7.27 0.26
N LEU A 12 -47.42 7.63 -1.02
CA LEU A 12 -46.42 7.48 -2.08
C LEU A 12 -45.20 8.37 -1.81
N TRP A 13 -45.41 9.61 -1.37
CA TRP A 13 -44.33 10.55 -1.01
C TRP A 13 -43.54 10.11 0.23
N CYS A 14 -44.20 9.56 1.24
CA CYS A 14 -43.54 9.00 2.41
C CYS A 14 -42.73 7.74 2.05
N ALA A 15 -43.25 6.90 1.16
CA ALA A 15 -42.54 5.71 0.67
C ALA A 15 -41.31 6.09 -0.17
N THR A 16 -41.42 7.07 -1.09
CA THR A 16 -40.27 7.54 -1.88
C THR A 16 -39.22 8.25 -1.02
N ALA A 17 -39.63 9.05 -0.03
CA ALA A 17 -38.70 9.69 0.92
C ALA A 17 -38.01 8.68 1.86
N ALA A 18 -38.69 7.59 2.24
CA ALA A 18 -38.08 6.51 3.01
C ALA A 18 -37.06 5.72 2.16
N VAL A 19 -37.41 5.39 0.91
CA VAL A 19 -36.51 4.68 -0.02
C VAL A 19 -35.29 5.53 -0.38
N ALA A 20 -35.45 6.84 -0.58
CA ALA A 20 -34.34 7.76 -0.83
C ALA A 20 -33.42 7.96 0.40
N ARG A 21 -33.94 7.80 1.63
CA ARG A 21 -33.11 7.78 2.86
C ARG A 21 -32.39 6.45 3.07
N LEU A 22 -32.94 5.36 2.55
CA LEU A 22 -32.36 4.02 2.68
C LEU A 22 -31.23 3.73 1.67
N SER A 23 -31.09 4.54 0.61
CA SER A 23 -29.98 4.40 -0.35
C SER A 23 -28.90 5.47 -0.23
N LYS A 24 -28.87 6.27 0.86
CA LYS A 24 -27.64 6.99 1.22
C LYS A 24 -26.64 5.90 1.63
N SER A 25 -25.94 5.35 0.63
CA SER A 25 -24.85 4.41 0.79
C SER A 25 -23.94 4.99 1.85
N MET A 26 -24.05 4.47 3.07
CA MET A 26 -23.29 5.00 4.19
C MET A 26 -21.92 4.35 4.04
N PHE A 27 -21.04 5.01 3.29
CA PHE A 27 -19.62 4.75 3.39
C PHE A 27 -19.25 4.69 4.88
N ARG A 28 -18.35 3.78 5.22
CA ARG A 28 -17.85 3.70 6.59
C ARG A 28 -17.15 5.02 6.95
N LYS A 29 -17.32 5.43 8.20
CA LYS A 29 -16.93 6.79 8.66
C LYS A 29 -15.60 6.84 9.38
N ASP A 30 -14.91 5.71 9.48
CA ASP A 30 -13.70 5.50 10.26
C ASP A 30 -12.43 5.42 9.39
N VAL A 31 -12.56 5.19 8.09
CA VAL A 31 -11.44 5.10 7.14
C VAL A 31 -11.71 5.88 5.86
N HIS A 32 -10.68 6.55 5.33
CA HIS A 32 -10.71 7.26 4.05
C HIS A 32 -9.42 6.98 3.27
N VAL A 33 -9.53 6.56 2.00
CA VAL A 33 -8.38 6.40 1.10
C VAL A 33 -8.19 7.64 0.24
N LEU A 34 -7.00 8.22 0.27
CA LEU A 34 -6.55 9.28 -0.63
C LEU A 34 -5.54 8.68 -1.61
N MET A 35 -5.86 8.74 -2.90
CA MET A 35 -4.99 8.23 -3.97
C MET A 35 -4.47 9.39 -4.82
N TYR A 36 -3.15 9.49 -4.98
CA TYR A 36 -2.56 10.55 -5.81
C TYR A 36 -2.50 10.12 -7.27
N GLU A 37 -3.16 10.86 -8.15
CA GLU A 37 -3.15 10.65 -9.60
C GLU A 37 -3.32 11.98 -10.35
N THR A 38 -2.45 12.22 -11.32
CA THR A 38 -2.49 13.42 -12.16
C THR A 38 -3.23 13.21 -13.47
N ASP A 39 -3.44 11.98 -13.94
CA ASP A 39 -4.22 11.68 -15.15
C ASP A 39 -5.67 11.34 -14.76
N SER A 40 -6.55 12.34 -14.85
CA SER A 40 -7.96 12.18 -14.48
C SER A 40 -8.71 11.17 -15.36
N SER A 41 -8.16 10.81 -16.53
CA SER A 41 -8.78 9.84 -17.43
C SER A 41 -8.67 8.40 -16.90
N LEU A 42 -7.66 8.10 -16.07
CA LEU A 42 -7.45 6.75 -15.54
C LEU A 42 -8.61 6.29 -14.67
N GLU A 43 -9.24 7.21 -13.94
CA GLU A 43 -10.40 6.87 -13.11
C GLU A 43 -11.57 6.31 -13.94
N LYS A 44 -11.68 6.73 -15.21
CA LYS A 44 -12.77 6.36 -16.13
C LYS A 44 -12.39 5.21 -17.06
N ASP A 45 -11.12 4.81 -17.14
CA ASP A 45 -10.71 3.66 -17.95
C ASP A 45 -10.96 2.37 -17.15
N PRO A 46 -11.90 1.50 -17.58
CA PRO A 46 -12.23 0.27 -16.86
C PRO A 46 -11.09 -0.76 -16.82
N ARG A 47 -9.98 -0.51 -17.53
CA ARG A 47 -8.77 -1.34 -17.51
C ARG A 47 -7.69 -0.81 -16.58
N SER A 48 -7.88 0.37 -16.00
CA SER A 48 -6.91 0.96 -15.08
C SER A 48 -7.01 0.29 -13.70
N PRO A 49 -5.87 0.12 -13.01
CA PRO A 49 -5.86 -0.30 -11.61
C PRO A 49 -6.67 0.65 -10.71
N LEU A 50 -6.64 1.96 -11.00
CA LEU A 50 -7.40 2.96 -10.24
C LEU A 50 -8.91 2.75 -10.34
N HIS A 51 -9.44 2.49 -11.53
CA HIS A 51 -10.86 2.19 -11.71
C HIS A 51 -11.25 0.93 -10.94
N PHE A 52 -10.47 -0.14 -11.08
CA PHE A 52 -10.67 -1.38 -10.32
C PHE A 52 -10.67 -1.11 -8.80
N PHE A 53 -9.72 -0.32 -8.31
CA PHE A 53 -9.63 0.06 -6.90
C PHE A 53 -10.91 0.78 -6.43
N LYS A 54 -11.44 1.72 -7.22
CA LYS A 54 -12.70 2.44 -6.88
C LYS A 54 -13.92 1.53 -6.89
N GLU A 55 -14.03 0.62 -7.85
CA GLU A 55 -15.12 -0.38 -7.86
C GLU A 55 -15.09 -1.24 -6.60
N ARG A 56 -13.91 -1.74 -6.24
CA ARG A 56 -13.71 -2.54 -5.02
C ARG A 56 -13.97 -1.72 -3.76
N SER A 57 -13.62 -0.44 -3.76
CA SER A 57 -13.89 0.48 -2.65
C SER A 57 -15.39 0.64 -2.42
N ASN A 58 -16.20 0.71 -3.49
CA ASN A 58 -17.65 0.75 -3.37
C ASN A 58 -18.23 -0.52 -2.73
N ILE A 59 -17.71 -1.69 -3.07
CA ILE A 59 -18.09 -2.97 -2.46
C ILE A 59 -17.76 -2.97 -0.95
N ALA A 60 -16.56 -2.52 -0.60
CA ALA A 60 -16.10 -2.39 0.78
C ALA A 60 -16.71 -1.21 1.55
N LYS A 61 -17.57 -0.40 0.89
CA LYS A 61 -18.10 0.87 1.42
C LYS A 61 -16.99 1.80 1.93
N LEU A 62 -15.83 1.78 1.30
CA LEU A 62 -14.66 2.57 1.65
C LEU A 62 -14.67 3.90 0.89
N GLN A 63 -14.67 5.01 1.62
CA GLN A 63 -14.58 6.33 0.98
C GLN A 63 -13.20 6.48 0.33
N THR A 64 -13.17 6.74 -0.98
CA THR A 64 -11.93 6.88 -1.76
C THR A 64 -11.97 8.16 -2.57
N THR A 65 -10.97 9.03 -2.38
CA THR A 65 -10.80 10.28 -3.11
C THR A 65 -9.51 10.20 -3.91
N VAL A 66 -9.61 10.48 -5.20
CA VAL A 66 -8.46 10.67 -6.08
C VAL A 66 -8.15 12.15 -6.08
N PHE A 67 -6.88 12.53 -5.94
CA PHE A 67 -6.45 13.92 -5.89
C PHE A 67 -5.20 14.17 -6.74
N GLY A 68 -5.01 15.44 -7.11
CA GLY A 68 -3.97 15.89 -8.03
C GLY A 68 -4.46 16.11 -9.46
N GLY A 69 -5.75 15.85 -9.75
CA GLY A 69 -6.33 15.76 -11.10
C GLY A 69 -5.84 16.80 -12.10
N ASP A 70 -5.25 16.30 -13.19
CA ASP A 70 -4.70 17.05 -14.32
C ASP A 70 -3.60 18.06 -13.99
N LEU A 71 -3.13 18.14 -12.73
CA LEU A 71 -1.95 18.91 -12.36
C LEU A 71 -0.71 18.34 -13.05
N ALA A 72 0.25 19.22 -13.36
CA ALA A 72 1.53 18.79 -13.88
C ALA A 72 2.29 17.97 -12.83
N TYR A 73 2.76 16.79 -13.21
CA TYR A 73 3.57 15.96 -12.32
C TYR A 73 5.01 16.48 -12.25
N HIS A 74 5.45 16.89 -11.06
CA HIS A 74 6.80 17.44 -10.83
C HIS A 74 7.79 16.45 -10.17
N GLY A 75 7.32 15.31 -9.68
CA GLY A 75 8.14 14.28 -9.05
C GLY A 75 7.45 13.57 -7.89
N PHE A 76 8.21 12.74 -7.16
CA PHE A 76 7.67 11.90 -6.09
C PHE A 76 7.17 12.70 -4.88
N GLY A 77 7.77 13.85 -4.59
CA GLY A 77 7.37 14.74 -3.51
C GLY A 77 6.07 15.52 -3.77
N ASP A 78 5.58 15.54 -5.01
CA ASP A 78 4.45 16.38 -5.43
C ASP A 78 3.13 15.99 -4.75
N LYS A 79 2.94 14.69 -4.47
CA LYS A 79 1.78 14.18 -3.73
C LYS A 79 1.62 14.79 -2.34
N TYR A 80 2.71 15.19 -1.70
CA TYR A 80 2.67 15.78 -0.36
C TYR A 80 2.31 17.26 -0.37
N GLN A 81 2.57 17.98 -1.48
CA GLN A 81 2.21 19.39 -1.62
C GLN A 81 0.69 19.57 -1.72
N THR A 82 0.04 18.65 -2.43
CA THR A 82 -1.41 18.69 -2.68
C THR A 82 -2.23 18.04 -1.57
N LEU A 83 -1.59 17.34 -0.63
CA LEU A 83 -2.26 16.59 0.42
C LEU A 83 -2.83 17.47 1.55
N ARG A 84 -2.16 18.57 1.90
CA ARG A 84 -2.50 19.36 3.10
C ARG A 84 -3.96 19.87 3.11
N PRO A 85 -4.48 20.52 2.06
CA PRO A 85 -5.85 21.02 2.07
C PRO A 85 -6.88 19.91 2.31
N LEU A 86 -6.63 18.70 1.78
CA LEU A 86 -7.50 17.55 2.01
C LEU A 86 -7.49 17.14 3.48
N LEU A 87 -6.32 17.01 4.10
CA LEU A 87 -6.20 16.61 5.51
C LEU A 87 -6.87 17.61 6.47
N GLU A 88 -6.84 18.91 6.15
CA GLU A 88 -7.48 19.95 6.96
C GLU A 88 -9.01 19.83 7.01
N LEU A 89 -9.60 19.23 5.98
CA LEU A 89 -11.05 19.11 5.81
C LEU A 89 -11.60 17.75 6.25
N LEU A 90 -10.73 16.75 6.40
CA LEU A 90 -11.10 15.43 6.89
C LEU A 90 -11.42 15.45 8.39
N ASP A 91 -12.32 14.55 8.78
CA ASP A 91 -12.60 14.29 10.20
C ASP A 91 -11.32 13.79 10.88
N LYS A 92 -10.89 14.49 11.93
CA LYS A 92 -9.66 14.19 12.69
C LYS A 92 -9.64 12.79 13.30
N SER A 93 -10.81 12.16 13.47
CA SER A 93 -10.94 10.80 13.98
C SER A 93 -10.91 9.71 12.92
N LYS A 94 -10.91 10.06 11.63
CA LYS A 94 -10.78 9.10 10.52
C LYS A 94 -9.34 8.67 10.35
N LEU A 95 -9.11 7.38 10.19
CA LEU A 95 -7.84 6.89 9.68
C LEU A 95 -7.76 7.20 8.19
N VAL A 96 -6.66 7.83 7.76
CA VAL A 96 -6.42 8.16 6.36
C VAL A 96 -5.38 7.23 5.81
N ILE A 97 -5.67 6.60 4.67
CA ILE A 97 -4.72 5.82 3.89
C ILE A 97 -4.28 6.68 2.73
N LEU A 98 -2.98 6.96 2.61
CA LEU A 98 -2.39 7.59 1.44
C LEU A 98 -1.76 6.49 0.57
N ALA A 99 -2.18 6.41 -0.69
CA ALA A 99 -1.72 5.39 -1.62
C ALA A 99 -1.33 5.98 -2.98
N ASP A 100 -0.35 5.36 -3.62
CA ASP A 100 -0.13 5.51 -5.06
C ASP A 100 -1.36 4.99 -5.82
N ALA A 101 -1.68 5.56 -6.99
CA ALA A 101 -2.88 5.20 -7.74
C ALA A 101 -2.66 4.16 -8.85
N ARG A 102 -1.46 4.13 -9.44
CA ARG A 102 -1.22 3.44 -10.73
C ARG A 102 -0.84 1.99 -10.59
N ASP A 103 -0.32 1.59 -9.45
CA ASP A 103 0.31 0.28 -9.24
C ASP A 103 -0.16 -0.42 -7.95
N VAL A 104 -1.37 -0.10 -7.50
CA VAL A 104 -2.02 -0.72 -6.34
C VAL A 104 -3.32 -1.42 -6.72
N ALA A 105 -3.71 -2.41 -5.92
CA ALA A 105 -5.01 -3.08 -5.99
C ALA A 105 -5.64 -3.20 -4.60
N LEU A 106 -6.96 -2.99 -4.50
CA LEU A 106 -7.71 -3.22 -3.27
C LEU A 106 -8.08 -4.69 -3.15
N ASN A 107 -7.53 -5.36 -2.15
CA ASN A 107 -7.64 -6.79 -1.92
C ASN A 107 -8.89 -7.14 -1.08
N VAL A 108 -10.06 -6.95 -1.68
CA VAL A 108 -11.35 -7.28 -1.06
C VAL A 108 -12.17 -8.22 -1.95
N PRO A 109 -12.87 -9.19 -1.33
CA PRO A 109 -13.76 -10.09 -2.07
C PRO A 109 -14.99 -9.32 -2.60
N GLU A 110 -15.73 -9.95 -3.52
CA GLU A 110 -16.98 -9.37 -4.07
C GLU A 110 -18.13 -9.33 -3.05
N ASP A 111 -18.07 -10.17 -2.03
CA ASP A 111 -19.05 -10.19 -0.95
C ASP A 111 -18.90 -8.94 -0.05
N PRO A 112 -19.92 -8.06 0.04
CA PRO A 112 -19.80 -6.81 0.79
C PRO A 112 -19.53 -6.99 2.30
N GLU A 113 -20.01 -8.08 2.91
CA GLU A 113 -19.75 -8.34 4.34
C GLU A 113 -18.31 -8.78 4.57
N ALA A 114 -17.78 -9.65 3.71
CA ALA A 114 -16.39 -10.07 3.74
C ALA A 114 -15.44 -8.91 3.40
N ALA A 115 -15.80 -8.05 2.45
CA ALA A 115 -15.07 -6.82 2.16
C ALA A 115 -15.04 -5.88 3.38
N SER A 116 -16.17 -5.71 4.08
CA SER A 116 -16.21 -4.94 5.33
C SER A 116 -15.29 -5.52 6.39
N ARG A 117 -15.29 -6.86 6.58
CA ARG A 117 -14.41 -7.54 7.54
C ARG A 117 -12.92 -7.37 7.21
N ALA A 118 -12.56 -7.33 5.92
CA ALA A 118 -11.18 -7.07 5.51
C ALA A 118 -10.71 -5.68 5.96
N VAL A 119 -11.58 -4.67 5.85
CA VAL A 119 -11.27 -3.31 6.33
C VAL A 119 -11.30 -3.24 7.87
N ASP A 120 -12.16 -4.00 8.55
CA ASP A 120 -12.14 -4.08 10.02
C ASP A 120 -10.82 -4.69 10.53
N HIS A 121 -10.33 -5.74 9.87
CA HIS A 121 -9.03 -6.34 10.15
C HIS A 121 -7.87 -5.36 9.92
N PHE A 122 -7.94 -4.54 8.86
CA PHE A 122 -6.98 -3.46 8.63
C PHE A 122 -6.93 -2.46 9.79
N MET A 123 -8.10 -2.05 10.31
CA MET A 123 -8.19 -1.14 11.45
C MET A 123 -7.63 -1.75 12.74
N GLU A 124 -7.97 -3.02 13.02
CA GLU A 124 -7.42 -3.76 14.15
C GLU A 124 -5.89 -3.85 14.07
N THR A 125 -5.36 -4.11 12.88
CA THR A 125 -3.92 -4.20 12.62
C THR A 125 -3.23 -2.85 12.82
N TYR A 126 -3.81 -1.75 12.32
CA TYR A 126 -3.29 -0.41 12.58
C TYR A 126 -3.16 -0.13 14.08
N HIS A 127 -4.21 -0.42 14.84
CA HIS A 127 -4.21 -0.23 16.30
C HIS A 127 -3.21 -1.14 17.01
N LYS A 128 -3.04 -2.39 16.55
CA LYS A 128 -2.01 -3.32 17.05
C LYS A 128 -0.61 -2.75 16.83
N LEU A 129 -0.29 -2.31 15.62
CA LEU A 129 1.03 -1.80 15.24
C LEU A 129 1.39 -0.49 15.95
N THR A 130 0.41 0.40 16.10
CA THR A 130 0.60 1.73 16.73
C THR A 130 0.37 1.76 18.24
N LYS A 131 0.07 0.62 18.87
CA LYS A 131 -0.24 0.54 20.31
C LYS A 131 0.80 1.21 21.21
N ASN A 132 2.09 1.09 20.86
CA ASN A 132 3.20 1.66 21.62
C ASN A 132 3.73 3.00 21.04
N ALA A 133 3.11 3.47 19.95
CA ALA A 133 3.46 4.70 19.24
C ALA A 133 2.19 5.38 18.70
N PRO A 134 1.31 5.91 19.56
CA PRO A 134 -0.06 6.31 19.19
C PRO A 134 -0.17 7.51 18.24
N ASN A 135 0.94 8.22 17.99
CA ASN A 135 1.02 9.35 17.04
C ASN A 135 1.94 9.01 15.85
N ALA A 136 2.26 7.73 15.67
CA ALA A 136 3.03 7.27 14.52
C ALA A 136 2.12 7.01 13.34
N ILE A 137 2.66 7.20 12.15
CA ILE A 137 2.06 6.65 10.93
C ILE A 137 2.57 5.23 10.71
N VAL A 138 1.75 4.38 10.08
CA VAL A 138 2.18 3.07 9.61
C VAL A 138 2.52 3.19 8.13
N MET A 139 3.70 2.71 7.73
CA MET A 139 4.13 2.65 6.34
C MET A 139 4.38 1.20 5.93
N SER A 140 4.21 0.90 4.65
CA SER A 140 4.47 -0.43 4.14
C SER A 140 5.98 -0.75 4.14
N ALA A 141 6.30 -2.03 4.36
CA ALA A 141 7.66 -2.54 4.25
C ALA A 141 7.84 -3.31 2.93
N GLU A 142 9.02 -3.24 2.33
CA GLU A 142 9.38 -3.95 1.10
C GLU A 142 10.74 -4.67 1.22
N SER A 143 10.96 -5.65 0.35
CA SER A 143 12.19 -6.45 0.31
C SER A 143 13.37 -5.79 -0.39
N GLN A 144 13.16 -4.66 -1.09
CA GLN A 144 14.19 -4.03 -1.87
C GLN A 144 14.74 -2.76 -1.23
N CYS A 145 16.06 -2.73 -1.10
CA CYS A 145 16.83 -1.50 -1.01
C CYS A 145 17.55 -1.24 -2.32
N CYS A 146 17.83 -0.01 -2.72
CA CYS A 146 17.35 1.26 -2.19
C CYS A 146 17.06 2.14 -3.40
N VAL A 147 16.22 3.16 -3.24
CA VAL A 147 16.06 4.19 -4.28
C VAL A 147 17.38 4.93 -4.55
N SER A 148 17.51 5.51 -5.75
CA SER A 148 18.77 6.11 -6.21
C SER A 148 19.27 7.21 -5.27
N ALA A 149 18.36 8.05 -4.76
CA ALA A 149 18.69 9.13 -3.84
C ALA A 149 19.42 8.69 -2.56
N MET A 150 19.18 7.47 -2.08
CA MET A 150 19.83 6.92 -0.88
C MET A 150 21.33 6.65 -1.09
N SER A 151 21.80 6.51 -2.34
CA SER A 151 23.23 6.42 -2.63
C SER A 151 23.96 7.77 -2.42
N HIS A 152 23.23 8.89 -2.37
CA HIS A 152 23.80 10.25 -2.29
C HIS A 152 23.76 10.85 -0.88
N ALA A 153 23.22 10.14 0.11
CA ALA A 153 23.13 10.61 1.50
C ALA A 153 23.22 9.46 2.51
N HIS A 154 23.93 9.71 3.61
CA HIS A 154 23.93 8.81 4.76
C HIS A 154 22.59 8.96 5.52
N PRO A 155 22.08 7.92 6.22
CA PRO A 155 20.83 7.99 6.98
C PRO A 155 20.61 9.25 7.82
N GLY A 156 21.63 9.62 8.60
CA GLY A 156 21.60 10.81 9.48
C GLY A 156 21.83 12.16 8.80
N ASP A 157 22.03 12.24 7.49
CA ASP A 157 22.28 13.52 6.80
C ASP A 157 21.02 14.40 6.69
N TYR A 158 19.86 13.77 6.78
CA TYR A 158 18.59 14.31 6.32
C TYR A 158 17.90 15.25 7.30
N PHE A 159 18.00 14.98 8.60
CA PHE A 159 17.34 15.75 9.66
C PHE A 159 18.30 16.05 10.80
N ASP A 160 18.11 17.23 11.39
CA ASP A 160 18.75 17.58 12.65
C ASP A 160 17.96 16.96 13.81
N THR A 161 18.60 16.04 14.56
CA THR A 161 17.97 15.27 15.64
C THR A 161 17.59 16.11 16.86
N GLN A 162 18.09 17.33 16.99
CA GLN A 162 17.75 18.23 18.11
C GLN A 162 16.56 19.13 17.79
N THR A 163 16.45 19.56 16.53
CA THR A 163 15.45 20.55 16.10
C THR A 163 14.30 19.95 15.30
N MET A 164 14.41 18.68 14.89
CA MET A 164 13.49 18.01 13.96
C MET A 164 13.41 18.65 12.57
N LYS A 165 14.30 19.60 12.25
CA LYS A 165 14.26 20.32 10.98
C LYS A 165 15.02 19.55 9.89
N ARG A 166 14.50 19.67 8.67
CA ARG A 166 15.16 19.19 7.45
C ARG A 166 16.51 19.88 7.26
N HIS A 167 17.59 19.11 7.14
CA HIS A 167 18.96 19.62 6.98
C HIS A 167 19.50 19.47 5.55
N LYS A 168 19.13 18.38 4.85
CA LYS A 168 19.60 18.07 3.49
C LYS A 168 18.43 17.67 2.61
N ARG A 169 18.48 18.06 1.33
CA ARG A 169 17.50 17.67 0.30
C ARG A 169 17.89 16.32 -0.34
N ALA A 170 16.93 15.46 -0.62
CA ALA A 170 17.13 14.31 -1.49
C ALA A 170 17.20 14.76 -2.95
N CYS A 171 17.97 14.05 -3.77
CA CYS A 171 17.93 14.27 -5.21
C CYS A 171 16.73 13.57 -5.83
N ALA A 172 16.32 14.00 -7.03
CA ALA A 172 15.24 13.39 -7.78
C ALA A 172 15.72 12.08 -8.42
N SER A 173 15.34 10.93 -7.86
CA SER A 173 15.74 9.61 -8.41
C SER A 173 15.36 9.47 -9.89
N GLY A 174 16.24 8.83 -10.67
CA GLY A 174 16.05 8.64 -12.11
C GLY A 174 16.52 9.82 -12.97
N THR A 175 16.98 10.92 -12.37
CA THR A 175 17.67 12.00 -13.08
C THR A 175 19.15 11.70 -13.28
N GLN A 176 19.80 12.35 -14.25
CA GLN A 176 21.23 12.18 -14.53
C GLN A 176 22.13 12.55 -13.34
N GLN A 177 21.65 13.44 -12.47
CA GLN A 177 22.36 13.90 -11.27
C GLN A 177 22.12 12.99 -10.06
N CYS A 178 21.24 12.00 -10.16
CA CYS A 178 20.80 11.14 -9.07
C CYS A 178 20.74 9.68 -9.56
N LEU A 179 21.84 9.21 -10.14
CA LEU A 179 21.98 7.81 -10.55
C LEU A 179 22.29 6.96 -9.32
N TRP A 180 21.75 5.74 -9.30
CA TRP A 180 22.09 4.76 -8.28
C TRP A 180 23.56 4.33 -8.40
N ASP A 181 24.23 4.22 -7.26
CA ASP A 181 25.59 3.71 -7.15
C ASP A 181 25.75 2.88 -5.86
N GLU A 182 26.46 1.76 -5.95
CA GLU A 182 26.75 0.91 -4.80
C GLU A 182 27.89 1.53 -4.00
N ASN A 183 27.58 2.12 -2.85
CA ASN A 183 28.56 2.83 -2.05
C ASN A 183 28.30 2.71 -0.54
N LYS A 184 29.15 3.36 0.26
CA LYS A 184 29.06 3.34 1.72
C LYS A 184 27.70 3.77 2.28
N ASN A 185 27.00 4.68 1.60
CA ASN A 185 25.70 5.16 2.06
C ASN A 185 24.66 4.03 1.95
N ILE A 186 24.64 3.32 0.82
CA ILE A 186 23.77 2.16 0.62
C ILE A 186 24.00 1.11 1.71
N TYR A 187 25.25 0.79 2.03
CA TYR A 187 25.54 -0.16 3.10
C TYR A 187 25.06 0.33 4.47
N SER A 188 25.21 1.62 4.79
CA SER A 188 24.69 2.19 6.03
C SER A 188 23.16 2.13 6.12
N TRP A 189 22.46 2.35 5.00
CA TRP A 189 21.00 2.19 4.92
C TRP A 189 20.57 0.75 5.16
N VAL A 190 21.22 -0.19 4.47
CA VAL A 190 20.94 -1.62 4.63
C VAL A 190 21.16 -2.07 6.07
N GLU A 191 22.30 -1.71 6.67
CA GLU A 191 22.61 -2.06 8.06
C GLU A 191 21.56 -1.51 9.03
N PHE A 192 21.21 -0.22 8.91
CA PHE A 192 20.19 0.41 9.74
C PHE A 192 18.83 -0.30 9.64
N MET A 193 18.36 -0.58 8.43
CA MET A 193 17.02 -1.15 8.21
C MET A 193 16.91 -2.56 8.81
N TYR A 194 17.95 -3.39 8.65
CA TYR A 194 18.00 -4.70 9.29
C TYR A 194 18.14 -4.64 10.81
N GLU A 195 18.93 -3.70 11.34
CA GLU A 195 19.05 -3.51 12.80
C GLU A 195 17.71 -3.07 13.40
N ARG A 196 17.02 -2.13 12.74
CA ARG A 196 15.70 -1.68 13.15
C ARG A 196 14.69 -2.82 13.13
N ALA A 197 14.57 -3.55 12.02
CA ALA A 197 13.64 -4.67 11.91
C ALA A 197 13.86 -5.71 13.02
N PHE A 198 15.11 -6.02 13.33
CA PHE A 198 15.44 -6.91 14.45
C PHE A 198 15.04 -6.31 15.80
N ASN A 199 15.26 -5.02 16.04
CA ASN A 199 14.90 -4.36 17.30
C ASN A 199 13.38 -4.30 17.51
N ASP A 200 12.62 -4.10 16.44
CA ASP A 200 11.16 -3.95 16.50
C ASP A 200 10.45 -5.30 16.63
N THR A 201 10.98 -6.37 16.02
CA THR A 201 10.31 -7.68 15.95
C THR A 201 10.96 -8.78 16.80
N GLY A 202 12.24 -8.65 17.12
CA GLY A 202 13.06 -9.70 17.72
C GLY A 202 13.42 -10.86 16.77
N ILE A 203 13.11 -10.75 15.47
CA ILE A 203 13.33 -11.80 14.47
C ILE A 203 14.64 -11.53 13.71
N ASP A 204 15.51 -12.54 13.64
CA ASP A 204 16.85 -12.42 13.03
C ASP A 204 16.80 -12.17 11.50
N TYR A 205 15.75 -12.65 10.83
CA TYR A 205 15.56 -12.52 9.38
C TYR A 205 14.11 -12.20 9.05
N ILE A 206 13.91 -11.02 8.44
CA ILE A 206 12.65 -10.56 7.85
C ILE A 206 12.93 -10.25 6.38
N GLY A 207 12.04 -10.69 5.49
CA GLY A 207 12.21 -10.50 4.05
C GLY A 207 12.03 -9.05 3.61
N ASP A 208 11.07 -8.35 4.23
CA ASP A 208 10.68 -6.98 3.90
C ASP A 208 11.09 -6.04 5.03
N VAL A 209 12.29 -5.45 4.93
CA VAL A 209 12.86 -4.61 6.01
C VAL A 209 12.95 -3.13 5.64
N TYR A 210 12.69 -2.78 4.39
CA TYR A 210 12.88 -1.43 3.87
C TYR A 210 11.55 -0.67 3.83
N LEU A 211 11.58 0.61 4.15
CA LEU A 211 10.40 1.48 4.03
C LEU A 211 10.05 1.66 2.55
N ASN A 212 8.77 1.52 2.21
CA ASN A 212 8.20 1.89 0.92
C ASN A 212 7.24 3.09 1.08
N ALA A 213 7.39 4.11 0.25
CA ALA A 213 6.64 5.37 0.36
C ALA A 213 5.32 5.40 -0.43
N GLY A 214 4.99 4.32 -1.14
CA GLY A 214 3.78 4.21 -1.95
C GLY A 214 2.51 3.97 -1.13
N LEU A 215 2.64 3.45 0.10
CA LEU A 215 1.51 3.17 0.99
C LEU A 215 1.81 3.62 2.43
N MET A 216 0.90 4.41 3.00
CA MET A 216 0.93 4.74 4.42
C MET A 216 -0.48 4.96 5.00
N ALA A 217 -0.62 4.81 6.31
CA ALA A 217 -1.82 5.16 7.05
C ALA A 217 -1.50 5.99 8.29
N GLY A 218 -2.33 6.98 8.58
CA GLY A 218 -2.21 7.82 9.76
C GLY A 218 -3.46 8.67 9.99
N TYR A 219 -3.60 9.23 11.20
CA TYR A 219 -4.64 10.23 11.44
C TYR A 219 -4.26 11.57 10.80
N PRO A 220 -5.24 12.43 10.40
CA PRO A 220 -4.95 13.71 9.77
C PRO A 220 -3.96 14.58 10.54
N ALA A 221 -4.04 14.60 11.87
CA ALA A 221 -3.11 15.36 12.70
C ALA A 221 -1.65 14.85 12.60
N ASP A 222 -1.47 13.52 12.58
CA ASP A 222 -0.15 12.90 12.47
C ASP A 222 0.43 13.05 11.06
N LEU A 223 -0.42 12.95 10.03
CA LEU A 223 -0.04 13.21 8.65
C LEU A 223 0.31 14.69 8.42
N MET A 224 -0.43 15.64 9.00
CA MET A 224 -0.05 17.06 8.93
C MET A 224 1.29 17.33 9.63
N LYS A 225 1.52 16.73 10.80
CA LYS A 225 2.81 16.80 11.49
C LYS A 225 3.93 16.20 10.64
N LEU A 226 3.67 15.09 9.96
CA LEU A 226 4.60 14.50 9.00
C LEU A 226 4.95 15.52 7.91
N LEU A 227 3.95 16.11 7.25
CA LEU A 227 4.14 17.11 6.20
C LEU A 227 4.99 18.31 6.67
N ASP A 228 4.71 18.83 7.86
CA ASP A 228 5.48 19.93 8.48
C ASP A 228 6.93 19.54 8.75
N THR A 229 7.18 18.27 9.11
CA THR A 229 8.50 17.78 9.49
C THR A 229 9.35 17.46 8.26
N ILE A 230 8.79 16.73 7.29
CA ILE A 230 9.54 16.31 6.09
C ILE A 230 9.92 17.48 5.20
N ASP A 231 9.08 18.53 5.17
CA ASP A 231 9.28 19.75 4.37
C ASP A 231 9.68 19.41 2.93
N ILE A 232 9.09 18.36 2.33
CA ILE A 232 9.61 17.78 1.08
C ILE A 232 9.36 18.69 -0.12
N GLY A 233 10.33 18.87 -1.00
CA GLY A 233 10.15 19.54 -2.30
C GLY A 233 9.50 18.61 -3.35
N PRO A 234 8.83 19.16 -4.38
CA PRO A 234 8.01 18.37 -5.31
C PRO A 234 8.80 17.31 -6.10
N SER A 235 10.08 17.57 -6.39
CA SER A 235 10.93 16.65 -7.15
C SER A 235 11.78 15.71 -6.29
N GLU A 236 11.82 15.88 -4.97
CA GLU A 236 12.60 15.02 -4.09
C GLU A 236 12.06 13.59 -4.09
N ASP A 237 12.95 12.62 -3.95
CA ASP A 237 12.57 11.22 -3.72
C ASP A 237 12.01 11.06 -2.29
N ASP A 238 10.74 10.73 -2.20
CA ASP A 238 9.96 10.63 -0.97
C ASP A 238 10.39 9.47 -0.07
N GLN A 239 10.69 8.32 -0.66
CA GLN A 239 11.19 7.14 0.07
C GLN A 239 12.53 7.44 0.76
N ALA A 240 13.44 8.16 0.12
CA ALA A 240 14.69 8.59 0.74
C ALA A 240 14.46 9.59 1.89
N VAL A 241 13.56 10.57 1.70
CA VAL A 241 13.21 11.56 2.74
C VAL A 241 12.59 10.87 3.95
N LEU A 242 11.60 10.01 3.75
CA LEU A 242 10.86 9.31 4.81
C LEU A 242 11.74 8.28 5.53
N SER A 243 12.63 7.60 4.81
CA SER A 243 13.65 6.74 5.43
C SER A 243 14.60 7.55 6.33
N GLY A 244 14.98 8.77 5.93
CA GLY A 244 15.76 9.68 6.76
C GLY A 244 15.04 10.15 8.02
N LEU A 245 13.72 10.36 7.92
CA LEU A 245 12.90 10.73 9.06
C LEU A 245 12.82 9.56 10.03
N MET A 246 12.53 8.36 9.51
CA MET A 246 12.48 7.12 10.27
C MET A 246 13.80 6.82 10.99
N TYR A 247 14.94 7.12 10.37
CA TYR A 247 16.26 6.99 11.01
C TYR A 247 16.41 7.96 12.20
N SER A 248 16.00 9.21 12.03
CA SER A 248 16.25 10.28 12.99
C SER A 248 15.25 10.30 14.15
N PHE A 249 14.01 9.89 13.88
CA PHE A 249 12.86 9.91 14.80
C PHE A 249 12.07 8.59 14.65
N PRO A 250 12.62 7.49 15.17
CA PRO A 250 12.07 6.16 14.93
C PRO A 250 10.64 5.97 15.44
N GLU A 251 10.20 6.79 16.40
CA GLU A 251 8.86 6.76 16.98
C GLU A 251 7.77 7.37 16.08
N LEU A 252 8.12 8.08 15.01
CA LEU A 252 7.14 8.73 14.12
C LEU A 252 6.61 7.80 13.02
N ILE A 253 7.36 6.74 12.69
CA ILE A 253 7.02 5.81 11.61
C ILE A 253 7.11 4.38 12.17
N VAL A 254 6.04 3.61 12.01
CA VAL A 254 6.02 2.17 12.24
C VAL A 254 6.00 1.48 10.88
N LEU A 255 6.82 0.44 10.69
CA LEU A 255 6.79 -0.38 9.47
C LEU A 255 5.92 -1.62 9.66
N ASP A 256 5.12 -1.92 8.65
CA ASP A 256 4.32 -3.15 8.57
C ASP A 256 5.18 -4.32 8.03
N TYR A 257 6.09 -4.81 8.87
CA TYR A 257 7.07 -5.84 8.49
C TYR A 257 6.45 -7.17 8.05
N ASP A 258 5.31 -7.55 8.63
CA ASP A 258 4.62 -8.81 8.32
C ASP A 258 3.66 -8.67 7.12
N GLN A 259 3.56 -7.46 6.54
CA GLN A 259 2.62 -7.13 5.48
C GLN A 259 1.16 -7.47 5.87
N GLU A 260 0.75 -7.15 7.10
CA GLU A 260 -0.61 -7.40 7.60
C GLU A 260 -1.59 -6.32 7.12
N MET A 261 -1.15 -5.07 6.97
CA MET A 261 -1.93 -3.95 6.44
C MET A 261 -1.73 -3.76 4.94
N PHE A 262 -0.46 -3.74 4.52
CA PHE A 262 0.00 -3.35 3.20
C PHE A 262 0.92 -4.42 2.62
N GLY A 263 0.56 -4.89 1.43
CA GLY A 263 1.33 -5.89 0.70
C GLY A 263 2.24 -5.26 -0.35
N ASN A 264 3.51 -5.67 -0.44
CA ASN A 264 4.44 -5.25 -1.49
C ASN A 264 4.97 -6.45 -2.27
N ASN A 265 4.89 -6.38 -3.60
CA ASN A 265 5.53 -7.35 -4.47
C ASN A 265 7.03 -7.07 -4.66
N GLN A 266 7.78 -8.12 -5.00
CA GLN A 266 9.24 -8.09 -5.03
C GLN A 266 9.74 -8.07 -6.48
N TRP A 267 9.48 -6.97 -7.20
CA TRP A 267 9.73 -6.86 -8.64
C TRP A 267 11.16 -7.23 -9.12
N PRO A 268 12.25 -7.03 -8.36
CA PRO A 268 13.59 -7.44 -8.82
C PRO A 268 13.74 -8.95 -8.97
N ARG A 269 12.87 -9.75 -8.31
CA ARG A 269 12.84 -11.21 -8.42
C ARG A 269 12.05 -11.70 -9.66
N GLY A 270 11.55 -10.78 -10.49
CA GLY A 270 10.79 -11.11 -11.71
C GLY A 270 9.40 -11.67 -11.44
N LEU A 271 8.63 -11.96 -12.50
CA LEU A 271 7.21 -12.34 -12.39
C LEU A 271 6.97 -13.60 -11.55
N GLU A 272 7.82 -14.62 -11.68
CA GLU A 272 7.60 -15.92 -11.05
C GLU A 272 7.89 -15.90 -9.54
N ALA A 273 9.02 -15.34 -9.13
CA ALA A 273 9.45 -15.32 -7.73
C ALA A 273 9.10 -14.00 -7.00
N GLY A 274 8.82 -12.93 -7.74
CA GLY A 274 8.51 -11.61 -7.20
C GLY A 274 7.03 -11.30 -7.06
N CYS A 275 6.16 -12.01 -7.79
CA CYS A 275 4.72 -11.92 -7.61
C CYS A 275 4.31 -12.85 -6.46
N VAL A 276 4.45 -12.32 -5.23
CA VAL A 276 4.44 -13.10 -3.98
C VAL A 276 3.05 -13.33 -3.39
N PHE A 277 2.01 -12.80 -4.04
CA PHE A 277 0.63 -13.00 -3.65
C PHE A 277 -0.04 -14.07 -4.51
N GLU A 278 -1.00 -14.77 -3.91
CA GLU A 278 -1.86 -15.75 -4.59
C GLU A 278 -3.26 -15.73 -4.00
N THR A 279 -4.25 -16.16 -4.78
CA THR A 279 -5.62 -16.29 -4.29
C THR A 279 -5.75 -17.33 -3.17
N GLY A 280 -6.14 -16.89 -1.99
CA GLY A 280 -6.52 -17.73 -0.86
C GLY A 280 -7.83 -18.49 -1.14
N GLN A 281 -7.77 -19.82 -1.14
CA GLN A 281 -8.90 -20.69 -1.50
C GLN A 281 -10.16 -20.47 -0.64
N ALA A 282 -9.99 -20.06 0.62
CA ALA A 282 -11.10 -19.91 1.57
C ALA A 282 -11.74 -18.51 1.57
N THR A 283 -10.98 -17.49 1.20
CA THR A 283 -11.35 -16.09 1.39
C THR A 283 -11.62 -15.36 0.09
N SER A 284 -11.16 -15.90 -1.05
CA SER A 284 -11.13 -15.21 -2.34
C SER A 284 -10.37 -13.88 -2.28
N ARG A 285 -9.43 -13.76 -1.33
CA ARG A 285 -8.50 -12.65 -1.18
C ARG A 285 -7.11 -13.10 -1.59
N LEU A 286 -6.26 -12.16 -1.93
CA LEU A 286 -4.84 -12.39 -2.12
C LEU A 286 -4.16 -12.59 -0.76
N MET A 287 -3.36 -13.65 -0.67
CA MET A 287 -2.57 -14.04 0.49
C MET A 287 -1.10 -13.99 0.12
N HIS A 288 -0.27 -13.39 0.98
CA HIS A 288 1.18 -13.38 0.80
C HIS A 288 1.74 -14.78 1.06
N ARG A 289 2.47 -15.36 0.10
CA ARG A 289 2.94 -16.76 0.16
C ARG A 289 3.84 -17.07 1.34
N GLU A 290 4.69 -16.12 1.76
CA GLU A 290 5.67 -16.36 2.82
C GLU A 290 5.10 -16.12 4.23
N THR A 291 4.36 -15.03 4.45
CA THR A 291 3.82 -14.63 5.76
C THR A 291 2.42 -15.20 6.03
N GLY A 292 1.68 -15.59 4.99
CA GLY A 292 0.29 -16.04 5.09
C GLY A 292 -0.71 -14.91 5.37
N THR A 293 -0.28 -13.65 5.30
CA THR A 293 -1.12 -12.49 5.57
C THR A 293 -1.97 -12.09 4.37
N GLU A 294 -3.09 -11.41 4.61
CA GLU A 294 -4.03 -10.96 3.57
C GLU A 294 -4.22 -9.43 3.68
N PRO A 295 -3.23 -8.62 3.26
CA PRO A 295 -3.25 -7.17 3.42
C PRO A 295 -4.40 -6.54 2.63
N LEU A 296 -4.90 -5.39 3.10
CA LEU A 296 -6.03 -4.71 2.45
C LEU A 296 -5.65 -4.13 1.09
N ILE A 297 -4.44 -3.58 0.97
CA ILE A 297 -3.94 -2.98 -0.26
C ILE A 297 -2.66 -3.71 -0.66
N VAL A 298 -2.61 -4.16 -1.92
CA VAL A 298 -1.42 -4.77 -2.52
C VAL A 298 -0.81 -3.78 -3.51
N HIS A 299 0.49 -3.52 -3.37
CA HIS A 299 1.31 -2.66 -4.20
C HIS A 299 2.28 -3.48 -5.03
N THR A 300 2.47 -3.07 -6.28
CA THR A 300 3.43 -3.65 -7.22
C THR A 300 4.45 -2.59 -7.65
N PRO A 301 5.39 -2.21 -6.77
CA PRO A 301 6.31 -1.12 -7.02
C PRO A 301 7.19 -1.38 -8.24
N GLY A 302 7.85 -0.33 -8.74
CA GLY A 302 8.82 -0.46 -9.82
C GLY A 302 8.19 -0.79 -11.18
N LYS A 303 6.95 -0.35 -11.42
CA LYS A 303 6.19 -0.64 -12.66
C LYS A 303 5.99 -2.13 -12.90
N PHE A 304 5.76 -2.89 -11.84
CA PHE A 304 5.60 -4.34 -11.95
C PHE A 304 4.19 -4.76 -12.41
N TYR A 305 3.70 -4.09 -13.47
CA TYR A 305 2.35 -4.20 -14.00
C TYR A 305 2.00 -5.61 -14.48
N GLY A 306 3.00 -6.42 -14.86
CA GLY A 306 2.75 -7.81 -15.20
C GLY A 306 2.24 -8.65 -14.03
N CYS A 307 2.72 -8.38 -12.81
CA CYS A 307 2.18 -8.99 -11.60
C CYS A 307 0.83 -8.35 -11.25
N LEU A 308 0.73 -7.02 -11.29
CA LEU A 308 -0.51 -6.31 -10.99
C LEU A 308 -1.71 -6.79 -11.81
N ASP A 309 -1.51 -6.95 -13.13
CA ASP A 309 -2.54 -7.46 -14.02
C ASP A 309 -3.04 -8.85 -13.57
N VAL A 310 -2.12 -9.75 -13.18
CA VAL A 310 -2.46 -11.10 -12.68
C VAL A 310 -3.26 -11.01 -11.39
N LEU A 311 -2.82 -10.18 -10.44
CA LEU A 311 -3.48 -10.01 -9.16
C LEU A 311 -4.88 -9.39 -9.29
N ILE A 312 -5.06 -8.43 -10.20
CA ILE A 312 -6.38 -7.86 -10.49
C ILE A 312 -7.29 -8.89 -11.18
N GLU A 313 -6.77 -9.67 -12.14
CA GLU A 313 -7.52 -10.77 -12.77
C GLU A 313 -7.96 -11.82 -11.74
N GLU A 314 -7.08 -12.19 -10.81
CA GLU A 314 -7.36 -13.12 -9.72
C GLU A 314 -8.47 -12.62 -8.78
N LEU A 315 -8.53 -11.30 -8.56
CA LEU A 315 -9.61 -10.66 -7.81
C LEU A 315 -10.89 -10.46 -8.63
N GLY A 316 -10.99 -11.00 -9.85
CA GLY A 316 -12.16 -10.89 -10.73
C GLY A 316 -12.25 -9.57 -11.49
N GLY A 317 -11.19 -8.77 -11.49
CA GLY A 317 -11.08 -7.55 -12.29
C GLY A 317 -10.59 -7.80 -13.71
N ASN A 318 -10.46 -6.71 -14.47
CA ASN A 318 -9.83 -6.71 -15.78
C ASN A 318 -8.79 -5.59 -15.80
N SER A 319 -7.50 -5.93 -15.84
CA SER A 319 -6.44 -4.95 -16.03
C SER A 319 -5.58 -5.29 -17.24
N GLN A 320 -5.21 -4.25 -17.97
CA GLN A 320 -4.43 -4.35 -19.20
C GLN A 320 -3.32 -3.31 -19.23
N GLN A 321 -2.77 -2.94 -18.07
CA GLN A 321 -1.87 -1.79 -17.99
C GLN A 321 -0.57 -2.03 -18.76
N ARG A 322 -0.15 -3.28 -18.91
CA ARG A 322 0.97 -3.69 -19.79
C ARG A 322 0.85 -3.23 -21.24
N TYR A 323 -0.34 -2.85 -21.71
CA TYR A 323 -0.58 -2.42 -23.10
C TYR A 323 -0.70 -0.89 -23.25
N LEU A 324 -0.71 -0.12 -22.16
CA LEU A 324 -0.80 1.34 -22.21
C LEU A 324 0.59 2.01 -22.39
N GLU A 325 1.67 1.34 -22.00
CA GLU A 325 3.04 1.84 -22.20
C GLU A 325 3.62 1.59 -23.61
N THR A 326 2.88 0.95 -24.54
CA THR A 326 3.32 0.93 -25.93
C THR A 326 3.13 2.33 -26.54
N HIS A 327 4.19 3.14 -26.43
CA HIS A 327 4.38 4.33 -27.26
C HIS A 327 4.01 4.04 -28.73
N PRO A 328 3.50 5.01 -29.50
CA PRO A 328 3.09 4.84 -30.90
C PRO A 328 4.21 4.39 -31.87
N ASN A 329 5.46 4.29 -31.40
CA ASN A 329 6.61 3.77 -32.15
C ASN A 329 7.26 2.51 -31.52
N GLY A 330 6.68 1.94 -30.47
CA GLY A 330 7.16 0.72 -29.83
C GLY A 330 6.71 -0.52 -30.59
N ASN A 331 7.65 -1.19 -31.25
CA ASN A 331 7.40 -2.42 -32.01
C ASN A 331 6.67 -3.47 -31.15
N PRO A 332 5.46 -3.93 -31.52
CA PRO A 332 4.66 -4.86 -30.73
C PRO A 332 5.29 -6.25 -30.77
N ARG A 333 6.32 -6.49 -29.98
CA ARG A 333 6.88 -7.82 -29.80
C ARG A 333 6.12 -8.58 -28.72
N ARG A 334 5.21 -9.41 -29.24
CA ARG A 334 4.78 -10.74 -28.74
C ARG A 334 3.84 -10.77 -27.53
N THR A 335 2.57 -10.53 -27.83
CA THR A 335 1.39 -11.10 -27.18
C THR A 335 1.30 -12.65 -27.21
N GLY A 336 2.26 -13.35 -27.83
CA GLY A 336 2.19 -14.80 -28.01
C GLY A 336 2.60 -15.65 -26.79
N GLU A 337 3.20 -15.07 -25.75
CA GLU A 337 3.65 -15.83 -24.58
C GLU A 337 2.57 -15.96 -23.50
N SER A 338 1.73 -14.94 -23.27
CA SER A 338 0.58 -15.06 -22.35
C SER A 338 -0.49 -15.98 -22.91
N GLU A 339 -0.71 -15.96 -24.24
CA GLU A 339 -1.63 -16.89 -24.91
C GLU A 339 -1.09 -18.33 -24.90
N ARG A 340 0.24 -18.53 -24.90
CA ARG A 340 0.85 -19.85 -24.68
C ARG A 340 0.77 -20.31 -23.23
N ALA A 341 0.90 -19.41 -22.25
CA ALA A 341 0.71 -19.72 -20.84
C ALA A 341 -0.75 -20.15 -20.56
N ARG A 342 -1.74 -19.40 -21.06
CA ARG A 342 -3.16 -19.77 -20.99
C ARG A 342 -3.46 -21.11 -21.69
N ARG A 343 -2.82 -21.40 -22.84
CA ARG A 343 -2.95 -22.71 -23.52
C ARG A 343 -2.21 -23.87 -22.84
N ARG A 344 -1.20 -23.60 -21.99
CA ARG A 344 -0.52 -24.64 -21.22
C ARG A 344 -1.34 -25.03 -20.00
N LEU A 345 -1.82 -24.04 -19.24
CA LEU A 345 -2.69 -24.28 -18.08
C LEU A 345 -3.99 -24.97 -18.49
N GLY A 346 -4.64 -24.54 -19.56
CA GLY A 346 -5.85 -25.20 -20.06
C GLY A 346 -5.62 -26.61 -20.62
N LYS A 347 -4.39 -26.97 -21.03
CA LYS A 347 -4.06 -28.34 -21.48
C LYS A 347 -3.74 -29.28 -20.33
N GLU A 348 -3.13 -28.79 -19.26
CA GLU A 348 -2.86 -29.59 -18.06
C GLU A 348 -4.17 -29.99 -17.37
N GLU A 349 -5.17 -29.11 -17.33
CA GLU A 349 -6.52 -29.44 -16.83
C GLU A 349 -7.26 -30.46 -17.69
N GLU A 350 -7.11 -30.39 -19.03
CA GLU A 350 -7.76 -31.33 -19.96
C GLU A 350 -7.13 -32.73 -19.90
N GLU A 351 -5.80 -32.82 -19.70
CA GLU A 351 -5.09 -34.09 -19.54
C GLU A 351 -5.42 -34.77 -18.20
N ASP A 352 -5.58 -34.01 -17.10
CA ASP A 352 -5.98 -34.55 -15.80
C ASP A 352 -7.43 -35.07 -15.77
N GLU A 353 -8.35 -34.44 -16.53
CA GLU A 353 -9.70 -34.96 -16.72
C GLU A 353 -9.73 -36.28 -17.50
N ASP A 354 -8.89 -36.42 -18.52
CA ASP A 354 -8.84 -37.61 -19.37
C ASP A 354 -8.19 -38.81 -18.67
N VAL A 355 -7.24 -38.57 -17.75
CA VAL A 355 -6.67 -39.61 -16.89
C VAL A 355 -7.73 -40.13 -15.89
N LYS A 356 -8.48 -39.24 -15.23
CA LYS A 356 -9.59 -39.62 -14.32
C LYS A 356 -10.72 -40.39 -15.05
N LYS A 357 -11.02 -40.06 -16.31
CA LYS A 357 -12.00 -40.79 -17.13
C LYS A 357 -11.51 -42.16 -17.61
N LYS A 358 -10.19 -42.39 -17.73
CA LYS A 358 -9.63 -43.69 -18.11
C LYS A 358 -9.58 -44.66 -16.93
N ASP A 359 -9.33 -44.17 -15.71
CA ASP A 359 -9.28 -45.04 -14.53
C ASP A 359 -10.67 -45.49 -14.06
N SER A 360 -11.71 -44.68 -14.30
CA SER A 360 -13.10 -45.06 -14.02
C SER A 360 -13.69 -46.11 -14.99
N LYS A 361 -13.00 -46.47 -16.08
CA LYS A 361 -13.43 -47.49 -17.06
C LYS A 361 -12.76 -48.86 -16.91
N LYS A 362 -11.78 -49.01 -16.01
CA LYS A 362 -11.17 -50.31 -15.69
C LYS A 362 -11.65 -50.81 -14.33
N GLY A 363 -12.82 -51.43 -14.27
CA GLY A 363 -13.30 -51.96 -13.00
C GLY A 363 -14.57 -52.78 -13.00
N VAL A 364 -14.82 -53.65 -13.98
CA VAL A 364 -15.84 -54.72 -13.82
C VAL A 364 -15.39 -56.02 -14.49
N LYS A 365 -14.82 -56.94 -13.71
CA LYS A 365 -15.03 -58.40 -13.79
C LYS A 365 -14.34 -59.09 -12.62
N GLY A 366 -15.11 -59.81 -11.80
CA GLY A 366 -14.71 -60.35 -10.51
C GLY A 366 -14.43 -61.85 -10.45
N SER A 367 -14.36 -62.36 -9.21
CA SER A 367 -14.58 -63.72 -8.66
C SER A 367 -13.68 -63.88 -7.41
N GLU A 368 -14.22 -63.87 -6.19
CA GLU A 368 -14.72 -65.00 -5.37
C GLU A 368 -13.65 -65.70 -4.49
N ALA A 369 -14.01 -65.81 -3.19
CA ALA A 369 -13.52 -66.70 -2.11
C ALA A 369 -12.01 -66.59 -1.72
N GLU A 370 -11.56 -66.68 -0.47
CA GLU A 370 -12.04 -67.43 0.70
C GLU A 370 -11.36 -66.95 2.02
N LYS A 371 -12.10 -67.03 3.15
CA LYS A 371 -11.71 -67.32 4.56
C LYS A 371 -10.62 -66.56 5.37
N ASP A 372 -11.09 -66.32 6.61
CA ASP A 372 -10.43 -66.39 7.93
C ASP A 372 -9.35 -65.37 8.32
N GLY A 373 -9.56 -64.75 9.48
CA GLY A 373 -8.47 -64.16 10.24
C GLY A 373 -8.84 -62.99 11.15
N SER A 374 -9.49 -63.31 12.27
CA SER A 374 -9.33 -62.65 13.58
C SER A 374 -8.13 -61.70 13.73
N LYS A 375 -8.35 -60.45 14.18
CA LYS A 375 -7.78 -59.87 15.42
C LYS A 375 -7.92 -58.32 15.52
N THR A 376 -8.59 -57.92 16.59
CA THR A 376 -8.29 -56.80 17.51
C THR A 376 -8.12 -55.37 16.96
N ASN A 377 -9.11 -54.53 17.26
CA ASN A 377 -8.98 -53.06 17.38
C ASN A 377 -8.06 -52.69 18.55
N PRO A 378 -7.14 -51.74 18.40
CA PRO A 378 -6.68 -50.91 19.50
C PRO A 378 -7.52 -49.63 19.57
N THR A 379 -8.28 -49.53 20.64
CA THR A 379 -8.92 -48.34 21.18
C THR A 379 -7.86 -47.25 21.42
N LEU A 380 -8.05 -46.07 20.83
CA LEU A 380 -7.31 -44.85 21.20
C LEU A 380 -7.93 -44.25 22.47
N PRO A 381 -7.13 -43.73 23.41
CA PRO A 381 -7.59 -43.28 24.71
C PRO A 381 -8.32 -41.94 24.65
N GLU A 382 -9.38 -41.86 25.46
CA GLU A 382 -10.11 -40.65 25.84
C GLU A 382 -9.14 -39.57 26.33
N VAL A 383 -9.25 -38.39 25.73
CA VAL A 383 -8.64 -37.15 26.24
C VAL A 383 -9.51 -36.70 27.40
N GLY A 384 -8.90 -36.65 28.59
CA GLY A 384 -9.56 -36.24 29.82
C GLY A 384 -9.93 -34.76 29.81
N ASP A 385 -11.15 -34.50 30.24
CA ASP A 385 -11.66 -33.18 30.57
C ASP A 385 -10.87 -32.59 31.75
N LEU A 386 -10.20 -31.47 31.51
CA LEU A 386 -9.65 -30.60 32.54
C LEU A 386 -10.73 -29.57 32.91
N GLU A 387 -11.40 -29.81 34.04
CA GLU A 387 -12.22 -28.82 34.73
C GLU A 387 -11.32 -27.67 35.20
N GLU A 388 -11.39 -26.53 34.53
CA GLU A 388 -10.84 -25.28 35.03
C GLU A 388 -11.87 -24.61 35.93
N THR A 389 -11.55 -24.59 37.22
CA THR A 389 -12.28 -23.87 38.27
C THR A 389 -11.81 -22.42 38.25
N VAL A 390 -12.68 -21.50 37.83
CA VAL A 390 -12.45 -20.06 37.99
C VAL A 390 -13.36 -19.54 39.09
N ASP A 391 -12.74 -19.15 40.19
CA ASP A 391 -13.33 -18.49 41.35
C ASP A 391 -13.98 -17.15 40.94
N GLU A 392 -15.30 -17.07 41.08
CA GLU A 392 -16.04 -15.81 41.23
C GLU A 392 -15.61 -15.11 42.52
N LYS A 393 -15.11 -13.88 42.40
CA LYS A 393 -15.09 -12.92 43.52
C LYS A 393 -15.77 -11.62 43.13
N ASP A 394 -16.94 -11.48 43.71
CA ASP A 394 -17.68 -10.27 43.98
C ASP A 394 -16.78 -9.08 44.33
N LYS A 395 -17.02 -7.95 43.64
CA LYS A 395 -16.97 -6.62 44.25
C LYS A 395 -18.08 -5.75 43.68
N ASP A 396 -19.13 -5.66 44.47
CA ASP A 396 -20.05 -4.53 44.54
C ASP A 396 -19.25 -3.25 44.82
N ASP A 397 -19.41 -2.23 43.98
CA ASP A 397 -19.32 -0.84 44.41
C ASP A 397 -20.39 -0.03 43.67
N LYS A 398 -21.40 0.36 44.46
CA LYS A 398 -22.42 1.34 44.13
C LYS A 398 -21.83 2.71 44.40
N ASP A 399 -21.85 3.60 43.42
CA ASP A 399 -21.86 5.04 43.68
C ASP A 399 -22.90 5.72 42.79
N ASP A 400 -23.88 6.30 43.49
CA ASP A 400 -24.78 7.33 43.02
C ASP A 400 -23.97 8.59 42.60
N ASP A 401 -24.42 9.35 41.59
CA ASP A 401 -24.96 10.71 41.81
C ASP A 401 -25.05 11.54 40.51
N LYS A 402 -26.24 12.14 40.35
CA LYS A 402 -26.61 13.42 39.71
C LYS A 402 -26.21 13.78 38.26
N THR A 403 -27.25 13.68 37.43
CA THR A 403 -27.89 14.77 36.65
C THR A 403 -27.09 16.08 36.42
N LYS A 404 -26.73 16.31 35.15
CA LYS A 404 -26.78 17.65 34.52
C LYS A 404 -27.44 17.57 33.16
N LYS A 405 -28.42 18.46 32.99
CA LYS A 405 -29.34 18.56 31.86
C LYS A 405 -28.96 19.85 31.13
N ASP A 406 -28.10 19.76 30.13
CA ASP A 406 -27.71 20.91 29.32
C ASP A 406 -28.40 20.91 27.95
N LYS A 407 -28.72 22.13 27.55
CA LYS A 407 -29.58 22.53 26.44
C LYS A 407 -29.01 22.09 25.10
N LYS A 408 -29.92 21.59 24.25
CA LYS A 408 -29.68 21.25 22.86
C LYS A 408 -29.95 22.50 22.01
N ASP A 409 -28.90 23.24 21.70
CA ASP A 409 -28.96 24.27 20.64
C ASP A 409 -28.85 23.56 19.29
N GLY A 410 -29.89 23.72 18.48
CA GLY A 410 -30.00 23.16 17.14
C GLY A 410 -29.09 23.90 16.16
N GLY A 411 -27.81 23.52 16.14
CA GLY A 411 -26.92 23.81 15.02
C GLY A 411 -27.37 23.02 13.80
N LYS A 412 -27.79 23.74 12.75
CA LYS A 412 -28.06 23.18 11.43
C LYS A 412 -26.70 22.79 10.84
N VAL A 413 -26.32 21.52 10.99
CA VAL A 413 -25.15 20.96 10.32
C VAL A 413 -25.44 21.00 8.83
N VAL A 414 -24.73 21.87 8.12
CA VAL A 414 -24.62 21.82 6.66
C VAL A 414 -23.63 20.69 6.40
N GLU A 415 -24.15 19.50 6.10
CA GLU A 415 -23.35 18.41 5.53
C GLU A 415 -23.13 18.76 4.05
N ASP A 416 -22.17 19.63 3.77
CA ASP A 416 -21.63 19.75 2.42
C ASP A 416 -20.89 18.44 2.11
N THR A 417 -21.20 17.87 0.96
CA THR A 417 -20.62 16.60 0.53
C THR A 417 -19.16 16.83 0.16
N THR A 418 -18.26 16.01 0.69
CA THR A 418 -16.82 16.05 0.41
C THR A 418 -16.46 16.04 -1.09
N GLU A 419 -17.35 15.59 -1.98
CA GLU A 419 -17.12 15.64 -3.43
C GLU A 419 -17.14 17.09 -3.97
N GLU A 420 -18.14 17.89 -3.59
CA GLU A 420 -18.23 19.31 -4.01
C GLU A 420 -17.06 20.13 -3.46
N LEU A 421 -16.60 19.78 -2.26
CA LEU A 421 -15.43 20.40 -1.63
C LEU A 421 -14.10 20.00 -2.30
N VAL A 422 -14.00 18.78 -2.86
CA VAL A 422 -12.82 18.36 -3.61
C VAL A 422 -12.72 19.13 -4.92
N ASP A 423 -13.85 19.36 -5.60
CA ASP A 423 -13.90 20.21 -6.79
C ASP A 423 -13.43 21.64 -6.47
N ASP A 424 -13.90 22.23 -5.36
CA ASP A 424 -13.48 23.58 -4.91
C ASP A 424 -11.97 23.64 -4.58
N ILE A 425 -11.41 22.60 -3.95
CA ILE A 425 -9.97 22.53 -3.64
C ILE A 425 -9.17 22.39 -4.92
N GLN A 426 -9.64 21.57 -5.87
CA GLN A 426 -8.95 21.36 -7.13
C GLN A 426 -8.92 22.65 -7.95
N GLU A 427 -10.02 23.39 -7.99
CA GLU A 427 -10.07 24.74 -8.56
C GLU A 427 -9.06 25.68 -7.87
N ALA A 428 -8.99 25.67 -6.53
CA ALA A 428 -8.02 26.48 -5.79
C ALA A 428 -6.55 26.06 -6.05
N LEU A 429 -6.28 24.78 -6.25
CA LEU A 429 -4.95 24.27 -6.60
C LEU A 429 -4.55 24.68 -8.02
N GLU A 430 -5.47 24.60 -8.98
CA GLU A 430 -5.26 25.08 -10.35
C GLU A 430 -4.95 26.59 -10.39
N GLU A 431 -5.67 27.41 -9.60
CA GLU A 431 -5.38 28.84 -9.46
C GLU A 431 -3.99 29.11 -8.86
N SER A 432 -3.54 28.25 -7.93
CA SER A 432 -2.22 28.39 -7.29
C SER A 432 -1.05 28.11 -8.25
N ASP A 433 -1.21 27.15 -9.16
CA ASP A 433 -0.20 26.78 -10.15
C ASP A 433 -0.03 27.88 -11.21
N GLU A 434 -1.12 28.54 -11.61
CA GLU A 434 -1.05 29.72 -12.48
C GLU A 434 -0.29 30.89 -11.83
N SER A 435 -0.38 31.04 -10.51
CA SER A 435 0.28 32.11 -9.76
C SER A 435 1.79 31.86 -9.53
N ALA A 436 2.22 30.60 -9.47
CA ALA A 436 3.62 30.21 -9.28
C ALA A 436 4.50 30.52 -10.51
N ASN A 437 3.89 30.75 -11.68
CA ASN A 437 4.59 31.13 -12.91
C ASN A 437 4.97 32.62 -13.01
N TYR A 438 4.66 33.44 -12.01
CA TYR A 438 5.06 34.86 -11.95
C TYR A 438 5.92 35.17 -10.71
N GLY A 439 7.14 34.62 -10.69
CA GLY A 439 8.19 35.07 -9.76
C GLY A 439 8.89 36.36 -10.24
N PRO A 440 9.02 37.40 -9.40
CA PRO A 440 9.65 38.67 -9.78
C PRO A 440 11.18 38.54 -9.81
N GLY A 441 11.78 39.02 -10.90
CA GLY A 441 13.22 39.13 -11.04
C GLY A 441 13.85 40.17 -10.10
N TYR A 442 14.89 39.72 -9.40
CA TYR A 442 16.00 40.50 -8.83
C TYR A 442 17.21 39.53 -8.86
N GLY A 443 18.44 39.85 -9.23
CA GLY A 443 19.12 41.09 -9.54
C GLY A 443 20.63 40.85 -9.33
N GLN A 444 21.37 40.74 -10.44
CA GLN A 444 22.71 41.30 -10.70
C GLN A 444 23.86 41.12 -9.66
N TYR A 445 24.90 40.33 -10.00
CA TYR A 445 26.38 40.55 -9.92
C TYR A 445 27.03 39.18 -10.27
N GLY A 446 28.09 38.97 -11.08
CA GLY A 446 28.93 39.80 -11.92
C GLY A 446 29.80 38.87 -12.79
N LEU A 447 29.84 39.16 -14.09
CA LEU A 447 30.86 38.94 -15.12
C LEU A 447 31.97 37.87 -14.92
N SER A 448 32.01 36.88 -15.83
CA SER A 448 33.22 36.50 -16.58
C SER A 448 32.86 35.74 -17.88
N PRO A 449 33.58 35.94 -19.01
CA PRO A 449 33.04 35.72 -20.35
C PRO A 449 33.71 34.57 -21.10
N TYR A 450 32.93 33.58 -21.55
CA TYR A 450 33.18 32.87 -22.81
C TYR A 450 31.84 32.40 -23.36
N GLY A 451 31.40 33.06 -24.44
CA GLY A 451 30.25 32.62 -25.23
C GLY A 451 30.66 31.63 -26.31
N LEU A 452 29.70 30.80 -26.73
CA LEU A 452 29.52 30.39 -28.12
C LEU A 452 28.10 29.79 -28.31
N TYR A 453 27.26 30.61 -28.93
CA TYR A 453 26.13 30.34 -29.85
C TYR A 453 25.49 28.93 -29.94
N GLY A 454 24.15 28.91 -29.85
CA GLY A 454 23.35 27.74 -30.23
C GLY A 454 21.82 27.87 -30.10
N ASN A 455 21.23 28.86 -30.78
CA ASN A 455 19.88 28.92 -31.38
C ASN A 455 18.62 28.36 -30.67
N TYR A 456 17.65 29.26 -30.50
CA TYR A 456 16.27 29.05 -30.05
C TYR A 456 15.45 28.21 -31.04
N GLY A 457 14.63 27.31 -30.50
CA GLY A 457 13.63 26.56 -31.26
C GLY A 457 12.53 25.99 -30.37
N ASN A 458 11.41 26.73 -30.32
CA ASN A 458 10.04 26.24 -30.30
C ASN A 458 9.55 25.37 -29.11
N TYR A 459 8.72 25.99 -28.25
CA TYR A 459 7.90 25.33 -27.25
C TYR A 459 6.79 24.52 -27.95
N GLY A 460 6.91 23.20 -27.92
CA GLY A 460 5.88 22.26 -28.33
C GLY A 460 5.47 21.43 -27.12
N TYR A 461 4.15 21.37 -26.90
CA TYR A 461 3.39 20.45 -26.04
C TYR A 461 4.20 19.35 -25.35
N GLY A 462 4.18 19.39 -24.01
CA GLY A 462 4.84 18.45 -23.12
C GLY A 462 4.44 17.01 -23.41
N ASN A 463 5.31 16.32 -24.11
CA ASN A 463 5.33 14.88 -24.21
C ASN A 463 5.65 14.36 -22.81
N TYR A 464 4.73 13.63 -22.19
CA TYR A 464 4.97 12.93 -20.93
C TYR A 464 6.30 12.20 -21.03
N GLY A 465 7.22 12.59 -20.13
CA GLY A 465 8.56 12.06 -20.09
C GLY A 465 8.49 10.55 -20.08
N SER A 466 9.00 9.93 -21.15
CA SER A 466 9.49 8.57 -21.13
C SER A 466 10.51 8.53 -20.00
N TYR A 467 10.06 8.16 -18.80
CA TYR A 467 10.94 7.79 -17.70
C TYR A 467 11.94 6.84 -18.29
N GLY A 468 13.22 7.25 -18.21
CA GLY A 468 14.32 6.60 -18.88
C GLY A 468 14.10 5.12 -18.88
N ASN A 469 13.94 4.57 -20.08
CA ASN A 469 14.06 3.16 -20.39
C ASN A 469 15.12 2.62 -19.43
N TYR A 470 14.70 1.90 -18.38
CA TYR A 470 15.62 1.11 -17.57
C TYR A 470 16.17 0.13 -18.59
N GLY A 471 17.28 0.57 -19.20
CA GLY A 471 17.73 0.05 -20.46
C GLY A 471 17.80 -1.43 -20.26
N ASN A 472 17.11 -2.17 -21.13
CA ASN A 472 17.24 -3.59 -21.37
C ASN A 472 18.63 -4.04 -20.92
N TYR A 473 18.76 -4.41 -19.64
CA TYR A 473 19.99 -4.90 -19.09
C TYR A 473 20.06 -6.24 -19.75
N GLY A 474 20.88 -6.31 -20.81
CA GLY A 474 21.12 -7.54 -21.51
C GLY A 474 21.39 -8.61 -20.46
N TYR A 475 20.86 -9.80 -20.72
CA TYR A 475 21.19 -11.07 -20.08
C TYR A 475 22.71 -11.34 -20.16
N GLY A 476 23.53 -10.44 -19.62
CA GLY A 476 24.87 -10.71 -19.21
C GLY A 476 24.76 -11.45 -17.89
N ASN A 477 25.50 -12.54 -17.78
CA ASN A 477 25.80 -13.21 -16.52
C ASN A 477 26.31 -12.19 -15.49
N TYR A 478 25.41 -11.50 -14.82
CA TYR A 478 25.66 -11.02 -13.48
C TYR A 478 25.65 -12.28 -12.64
N GLY A 479 26.84 -12.71 -12.25
CA GLY A 479 26.95 -13.65 -11.14
C GLY A 479 26.13 -13.05 -10.01
N TYR A 480 25.05 -13.74 -9.64
CA TYR A 480 24.29 -13.48 -8.43
C TYR A 480 25.26 -13.60 -7.26
N GLY A 481 25.95 -12.51 -6.94
CA GLY A 481 26.37 -12.23 -5.58
C GLY A 481 25.12 -11.70 -4.90
N SER A 482 24.33 -12.61 -4.35
CA SER A 482 23.28 -12.25 -3.41
C SER A 482 23.93 -11.39 -2.31
N LEU A 483 23.55 -10.11 -2.22
CA LEU A 483 23.75 -9.37 -0.97
C LEU A 483 22.94 -10.00 0.19
N GLN A 484 22.04 -10.95 -0.12
CA GLN A 484 21.40 -11.84 0.85
C GLN A 484 22.34 -12.90 1.46
N ASP A 485 23.47 -13.26 0.82
CA ASP A 485 24.47 -14.20 1.39
C ASP A 485 25.75 -13.50 1.89
N VAL A 486 25.75 -12.18 2.06
CA VAL A 486 26.81 -11.57 2.87
C VAL A 486 26.62 -12.13 4.28
N ASP A 487 27.64 -12.83 4.76
CA ASP A 487 27.76 -13.47 6.08
C ASP A 487 27.68 -12.43 7.23
N VAL A 488 26.52 -11.80 7.37
CA VAL A 488 26.13 -10.92 8.49
C VAL A 488 26.05 -11.76 9.77
N ILE A 489 25.72 -13.05 9.64
CA ILE A 489 25.76 -14.05 10.70
C ILE A 489 27.20 -14.18 11.27
N GLY A 490 28.22 -14.18 10.42
CA GLY A 490 29.64 -14.27 10.80
C GLY A 490 30.19 -13.05 11.55
N ARG A 491 29.66 -11.84 11.31
CA ARG A 491 30.04 -10.63 12.08
C ARG A 491 29.24 -10.47 13.38
N ARG A 492 27.97 -10.89 13.43
CA ARG A 492 27.11 -10.79 14.64
C ARG A 492 27.55 -11.69 15.81
N ARG A 493 28.23 -12.83 15.56
CA ARG A 493 28.81 -13.65 16.65
C ARG A 493 29.90 -12.91 17.45
N ARG A 494 30.60 -11.92 16.87
CA ARG A 494 31.65 -11.18 17.57
C ARG A 494 31.12 -10.09 18.52
N VAL A 495 29.96 -9.49 18.21
CA VAL A 495 29.35 -8.46 19.07
C VAL A 495 28.72 -9.07 20.33
N ARG A 496 28.11 -10.27 20.23
CA ARG A 496 27.61 -11.01 21.42
C ARG A 496 28.72 -11.45 22.39
N GLN A 497 29.98 -11.52 21.95
CA GLN A 497 31.09 -11.93 22.80
C GLN A 497 31.74 -10.76 23.57
N ALA A 498 31.44 -9.51 23.20
CA ALA A 498 32.00 -8.31 23.82
C ALA A 498 31.17 -7.73 24.99
N PHE A 499 29.92 -8.19 25.19
CA PHE A 499 29.01 -7.67 26.23
C PHE A 499 28.71 -8.63 27.40
N ARG A 500 29.56 -9.64 27.63
CA ARG A 500 29.54 -10.39 28.90
C ARG A 500 30.54 -9.77 29.88
N GLU A 501 30.11 -8.76 30.63
CA GLU A 501 30.81 -8.38 31.85
C GLU A 501 30.56 -9.40 32.98
N PRO A 502 31.54 -9.56 33.89
CA PRO A 502 31.55 -10.63 34.88
C PRO A 502 30.61 -10.32 36.05
N ARG A 503 29.82 -11.33 36.43
CA ARG A 503 29.12 -11.35 37.72
C ARG A 503 30.15 -11.29 38.84
N THR A 504 29.96 -10.32 39.71
CA THR A 504 30.53 -10.25 41.06
C THR A 504 30.21 -11.51 41.84
N SER A 505 31.22 -12.07 42.51
CA SER A 505 31.04 -12.96 43.65
C SER A 505 31.75 -12.37 44.87
N LEU A 506 31.14 -12.59 46.03
CA LEU A 506 31.66 -12.35 47.38
C LEU A 506 33.12 -12.74 47.57
#